data_AF-A0A9P0KIB8-F1
#
_entry.id   AF-A0A9P0KIB8-F1
#
_cell.length_a   1.000
_cell.length_b   1.000
_cell.length_c   1.000
_cell.angle_alpha   90.00
_cell.angle_beta   90.00
_cell.angle_gamma   90.00
#
_symmetry.space_group_name_H-M   'P 1'
#
loop_
_entity.id
_entity.type
_entity.pdbx_description
1 polymer ?
#
loop_
_entity_poly.entity_id
_entity_poly.type
_entity_poly.pdbx_seq_one_letter_code
_entity_poly.pdbx_strand_id
1 'polypeptide(L)'
;MKYLHAVPVLLLLLVVTDTYATEKTKKHKKYRRKPASAPNPVENEVKIEEDDEKAAGMPPLAAGGDIVEDSKVPLIDPCLEVHCGAGRVCQVDETGEPDCVCIPNCPVETESRRKVCSNHNETWTSDCAIYQQRCLCDKGDDKCKGPQYKHVHIEYYGECRDMPECTKEEMADFPRRMRDWLFNIMRDLADRQELTPHYLNLEREAESNMTRRWTNAAIWKFCELDGHPPDRSVSRHELFPIRAPLMSLEHCIAPFLDSCDIDDNHRITIKEWAKCLELQEDEIEDRCEEITEPDEGE
;
A
#
# COMPACT_ATOMS: atom_id res chain seq x y z
N MET A 1 -99.52 20.47 5.96
CA MET A 1 -99.10 19.05 6.01
C MET A 1 -97.63 19.07 6.48
N LYS A 2 -97.29 18.73 7.74
CA LYS A 2 -97.19 17.36 8.32
C LYS A 2 -96.12 16.54 7.54
N TYR A 3 -94.98 16.04 8.03
CA TYR A 3 -94.26 15.86 9.30
C TYR A 3 -92.75 15.90 8.94
N LEU A 4 -91.79 16.44 9.71
CA LEU A 4 -91.27 16.03 11.02
C LEU A 4 -90.62 14.63 11.05
N HIS A 5 -89.56 14.53 11.87
CA HIS A 5 -88.80 13.37 12.37
C HIS A 5 -87.40 13.21 11.75
N ALA A 6 -86.33 13.71 12.38
CA ALA A 6 -85.76 13.41 13.70
C ALA A 6 -84.80 12.20 13.69
N VAL A 7 -83.57 12.54 14.06
CA VAL A 7 -82.44 11.75 14.55
C VAL A 7 -82.84 10.55 15.42
N PRO A 8 -81.98 9.52 15.50
CA PRO A 8 -81.54 9.14 16.84
C PRO A 8 -80.01 9.01 16.96
N VAL A 9 -79.51 9.70 17.99
CA VAL A 9 -78.28 9.43 18.73
C VAL A 9 -78.68 8.46 19.85
N LEU A 10 -78.03 7.30 19.95
CA LEU A 10 -77.60 6.62 21.19
C LEU A 10 -77.02 5.24 20.78
N LEU A 11 -75.70 4.98 20.90
CA LEU A 11 -74.92 4.59 22.09
C LEU A 11 -75.02 3.10 22.44
N LEU A 12 -73.85 2.54 22.81
CA LEU A 12 -73.55 1.23 23.45
C LEU A 12 -73.23 0.09 22.46
N LEU A 13 -72.14 -0.69 22.54
CA LEU A 13 -71.02 -0.83 23.48
C LEU A 13 -69.88 -1.59 22.75
N LEU A 14 -68.63 -1.24 23.10
CA LEU A 14 -67.47 -2.13 23.27
C LEU A 14 -67.18 -3.19 22.19
N VAL A 15 -66.22 -2.89 21.31
CA VAL A 15 -65.09 -3.81 21.13
C VAL A 15 -63.81 -2.97 21.02
N VAL A 16 -63.09 -2.92 22.14
CA VAL A 16 -61.66 -2.60 22.19
C VAL A 16 -60.97 -3.62 21.29
N THR A 17 -60.43 -3.17 20.15
CA THR A 17 -59.39 -3.93 19.46
C THR A 17 -58.10 -3.17 19.64
N ASP A 18 -57.25 -3.70 20.53
CA ASP A 18 -55.88 -3.29 20.72
C ASP A 18 -55.11 -3.43 19.41
N THR A 19 -55.04 -2.37 18.62
CA THR A 19 -53.92 -2.25 17.68
C THR A 19 -52.74 -1.75 18.50
N TYR A 20 -52.02 -2.71 19.08
CA TYR A 20 -50.65 -2.51 19.55
C TYR A 20 -49.85 -1.81 18.45
N ALA A 21 -49.62 -0.51 18.62
CA ALA A 21 -48.50 0.15 17.99
C ALA A 21 -47.24 -0.54 18.54
N THR A 22 -46.71 -1.48 17.76
CA THR A 22 -45.35 -1.98 18.00
C THR A 22 -44.40 -0.87 17.56
N GLU A 23 -44.10 0.03 18.49
CA GLU A 23 -42.85 0.79 18.44
C GLU A 23 -41.72 -0.24 18.35
N LYS A 24 -41.16 -0.43 17.14
CA LYS A 24 -39.82 -1.00 17.01
C LYS A 24 -38.84 0.04 17.56
N THR A 25 -38.69 0.02 18.87
CA THR A 25 -37.51 0.55 19.55
C THR A 25 -36.29 -0.09 18.90
N LYS A 26 -35.53 0.69 18.10
CA LYS A 26 -34.20 0.31 17.67
C LYS A 26 -33.36 0.14 18.94
N LYS A 27 -33.13 -1.12 19.34
CA LYS A 27 -32.19 -1.45 20.40
C LYS A 27 -30.80 -0.97 19.98
N HIS A 28 -30.38 0.19 20.50
CA HIS A 28 -28.97 0.52 20.60
C HIS A 28 -28.29 -0.60 21.39
N LYS A 29 -27.40 -1.34 20.73
CA LYS A 29 -26.52 -2.30 21.38
C LYS A 29 -25.52 -1.48 22.21
N LYS A 30 -25.85 -1.21 23.48
CA LYS A 30 -24.92 -0.63 24.45
C LYS A 30 -23.76 -1.60 24.63
N TYR A 31 -22.62 -1.31 24.03
CA TYR A 31 -21.37 -2.00 24.35
C TYR A 31 -20.97 -1.58 25.76
N ARG A 32 -21.12 -2.50 26.71
CA ARG A 32 -20.70 -2.33 28.10
C ARG A 32 -19.17 -2.38 28.14
N ARG A 33 -18.51 -1.23 28.30
CA ARG A 33 -17.10 -1.16 28.67
C ARG A 33 -16.89 -1.99 29.95
N LYS A 34 -16.03 -3.01 29.89
CA LYS A 34 -15.44 -3.64 31.08
C LYS A 34 -14.15 -2.88 31.43
N PRO A 35 -13.86 -2.66 32.73
CA PRO A 35 -12.65 -1.97 33.15
C PRO A 35 -11.41 -2.84 32.93
N ALA A 36 -10.30 -2.17 32.63
CA ALA A 36 -8.98 -2.78 32.47
C ALA A 36 -8.51 -3.41 33.79
N SER A 37 -7.99 -4.63 33.73
CA SER A 37 -7.17 -5.23 34.77
C SER A 37 -5.85 -5.67 34.15
N ALA A 38 -4.76 -5.32 34.83
CA ALA A 38 -3.36 -5.57 34.44
C ALA A 38 -3.05 -7.05 34.13
N PRO A 39 -2.03 -7.33 33.30
CA PRO A 39 -1.61 -8.69 33.01
C PRO A 39 -0.68 -9.25 34.11
N ASN A 40 -0.86 -10.52 34.43
CA ASN A 40 0.14 -11.36 35.09
C ASN A 40 0.22 -12.72 34.38
N PRO A 41 1.39 -13.40 34.43
CA PRO A 41 1.82 -14.41 33.48
C PRO A 41 1.25 -15.81 33.78
N VAL A 42 1.16 -16.65 32.76
CA VAL A 42 0.75 -18.06 32.89
C VAL A 42 1.92 -18.98 32.55
N GLU A 43 2.29 -19.78 33.53
CA GLU A 43 3.21 -20.93 33.45
C GLU A 43 2.51 -22.14 32.83
N ASN A 44 3.23 -22.95 32.06
CA ASN A 44 2.80 -24.28 31.63
C ASN A 44 3.78 -25.32 32.22
N GLU A 45 3.26 -26.17 33.10
CA GLU A 45 3.98 -27.32 33.67
C GLU A 45 3.80 -28.57 32.78
N VAL A 46 4.88 -29.30 32.54
CA VAL A 46 4.85 -30.71 32.10
C VAL A 46 5.76 -31.50 33.04
N LYS A 47 5.19 -32.54 33.68
CA LYS A 47 5.84 -33.47 34.61
C LYS A 47 6.58 -34.59 33.86
N ILE A 48 7.79 -34.94 34.32
CA ILE A 48 8.39 -36.27 34.16
C ILE A 48 9.13 -36.61 35.47
N GLU A 49 8.96 -37.87 35.90
CA GLU A 49 9.38 -38.44 37.19
C GLU A 49 10.89 -38.72 37.31
N GLU A 50 11.36 -38.78 38.56
CA GLU A 50 12.74 -39.01 39.03
C GLU A 50 13.15 -40.49 38.99
N ASP A 51 14.44 -40.76 38.84
CA ASP A 51 15.12 -41.94 39.42
C ASP A 51 16.63 -41.66 39.63
N ASP A 52 17.19 -42.38 40.61
CA ASP A 52 18.22 -41.98 41.58
C ASP A 52 19.71 -42.28 41.25
N GLU A 53 20.58 -41.57 41.98
CA GLU A 53 21.95 -41.87 42.46
C GLU A 53 23.19 -42.13 41.54
N LYS A 54 24.21 -41.29 41.78
CA LYS A 54 25.58 -41.58 42.31
C LYS A 54 26.83 -41.14 41.50
N ALA A 55 27.75 -40.57 42.28
CA ALA A 55 28.99 -39.86 41.97
C ALA A 55 30.11 -40.69 41.30
N ALA A 56 31.00 -40.01 40.54
CA ALA A 56 32.44 -39.92 40.83
C ALA A 56 33.25 -39.23 39.70
N GLY A 57 34.14 -38.30 40.08
CA GLY A 57 35.49 -38.17 39.50
C GLY A 57 35.72 -37.15 38.37
N MET A 58 36.26 -35.97 38.73
CA MET A 58 37.06 -35.12 37.83
C MET A 58 38.51 -35.64 37.71
N PRO A 59 39.15 -35.50 36.54
CA PRO A 59 40.57 -35.19 36.47
C PRO A 59 40.85 -33.86 35.72
N PRO A 60 42.01 -33.23 35.96
CA PRO A 60 42.19 -31.79 35.78
C PRO A 60 42.78 -31.36 34.42
N LEU A 61 42.58 -30.08 34.15
CA LEU A 61 43.29 -29.23 33.18
C LEU A 61 44.79 -29.56 33.07
N ALA A 62 45.28 -29.71 31.84
CA ALA A 62 46.67 -29.49 31.49
C ALA A 62 46.76 -28.53 30.30
N ALA A 63 47.64 -27.55 30.44
CA ALA A 63 47.87 -26.39 29.61
C ALA A 63 48.67 -26.68 28.34
N GLY A 64 48.53 -25.80 27.34
CA GLY A 64 49.61 -25.48 26.38
C GLY A 64 49.18 -25.28 24.92
N GLY A 65 49.39 -24.06 24.40
CA GLY A 65 49.46 -23.67 22.97
C GLY A 65 48.12 -23.71 22.22
N ASP A 66 47.69 -22.76 21.40
CA ASP A 66 48.35 -21.66 20.70
C ASP A 66 47.38 -20.46 20.66
N ILE A 67 47.90 -19.25 20.85
CA ILE A 67 47.15 -18.03 20.53
C ILE A 67 47.17 -17.92 19.01
N VAL A 68 46.14 -18.42 18.33
CA VAL A 68 45.85 -17.99 16.97
C VAL A 68 45.19 -16.62 17.11
N GLU A 69 46.01 -15.58 17.03
CA GLU A 69 45.58 -14.21 16.83
C GLU A 69 45.00 -14.11 15.41
N ASP A 70 43.79 -14.64 15.20
CA ASP A 70 43.03 -14.36 13.98
C ASP A 70 42.48 -12.93 14.12
N SER A 71 43.36 -11.96 13.91
CA SER A 71 42.98 -10.59 13.59
C SER A 71 42.33 -10.58 12.21
N LYS A 72 41.17 -11.23 12.09
CA LYS A 72 40.25 -10.99 10.99
C LYS A 72 39.57 -9.65 11.28
N VAL A 73 40.17 -8.59 10.74
CA VAL A 73 39.42 -7.39 10.39
C VAL A 73 38.17 -7.89 9.64
N PRO A 74 36.94 -7.52 10.04
CA PRO A 74 35.78 -7.86 9.24
C PRO A 74 36.01 -7.30 7.84
N LEU A 75 36.11 -8.19 6.85
CA LEU A 75 36.02 -7.77 5.44
C LEU A 75 34.60 -7.24 5.26
N ILE A 76 34.45 -5.93 5.44
CA ILE A 76 33.20 -5.24 5.14
C ILE A 76 33.04 -5.39 3.63
N ASP A 77 31.94 -6.01 3.21
CA ASP A 77 31.61 -6.14 1.80
C ASP A 77 31.48 -4.74 1.17
N PRO A 78 32.32 -4.37 0.18
CA PRO A 78 32.26 -3.06 -0.47
C PRO A 78 30.89 -2.75 -1.09
N CYS A 79 30.07 -3.77 -1.37
CA CYS A 79 28.73 -3.62 -1.90
C CYS A 79 27.63 -3.40 -0.84
N LEU A 80 27.96 -3.47 0.45
CA LEU A 80 26.95 -3.45 1.52
C LEU A 80 26.12 -2.15 1.56
N GLU A 81 26.76 -1.01 1.30
CA GLU A 81 26.14 0.33 1.32
C GLU A 81 25.89 0.89 -0.09
N VAL A 82 26.16 0.11 -1.14
CA VAL A 82 26.04 0.59 -2.53
C VAL A 82 24.66 0.30 -3.09
N HIS A 83 23.91 1.39 -3.34
CA HIS A 83 22.60 1.33 -3.97
C HIS A 83 22.71 1.47 -5.50
N CYS A 84 22.57 0.34 -6.20
CA CYS A 84 22.48 0.34 -7.66
C CYS A 84 21.05 0.64 -8.14
N GLY A 85 20.94 1.39 -9.25
CA GLY A 85 19.64 1.66 -9.89
C GLY A 85 18.95 0.41 -10.44
N ALA A 86 17.70 0.55 -10.88
CA ALA A 86 16.88 -0.56 -11.36
C ALA A 86 17.56 -1.39 -12.46
N GLY A 87 17.51 -2.72 -12.33
CA GLY A 87 18.10 -3.64 -13.29
C GLY A 87 19.60 -3.87 -13.12
N ARG A 88 20.20 -3.33 -12.05
CA ARG A 88 21.62 -3.47 -11.71
C ARG A 88 21.80 -4.12 -10.35
N VAL A 89 22.94 -4.78 -10.17
CA VAL A 89 23.37 -5.39 -8.91
C VAL A 89 24.82 -5.01 -8.67
N CYS A 90 25.18 -4.75 -7.41
CA CYS A 90 26.57 -4.46 -7.05
C CYS A 90 27.40 -5.75 -7.12
N GLN A 91 28.55 -5.67 -7.77
CA GLN A 91 29.59 -6.70 -7.80
C GLN A 91 30.94 -6.05 -7.58
N VAL A 92 31.83 -6.74 -6.87
CA VAL A 92 33.20 -6.27 -6.67
C VAL A 92 34.02 -6.60 -7.91
N ASP A 93 34.72 -5.60 -8.45
CA ASP A 93 35.58 -5.75 -9.63
C ASP A 93 36.93 -6.41 -9.28
N GLU A 94 37.80 -6.57 -10.28
CA GLU A 94 39.14 -7.16 -10.09
C GLU A 94 40.06 -6.34 -9.18
N THR A 95 39.74 -5.07 -8.94
CA THR A 95 40.52 -4.14 -8.12
C THR A 95 40.04 -4.07 -6.67
N GLY A 96 38.90 -4.69 -6.37
CA GLY A 96 38.28 -4.66 -5.05
C GLY A 96 37.28 -3.51 -4.87
N GLU A 97 36.94 -2.79 -5.93
CA GLU A 97 35.98 -1.68 -5.91
C GLU A 97 34.56 -2.16 -6.27
N PRO A 98 33.51 -1.59 -5.66
CA PRO A 98 32.13 -1.94 -5.99
C PRO A 98 31.70 -1.33 -7.35
N ASP A 99 31.22 -2.16 -8.27
CA ASP A 99 30.65 -1.74 -9.56
C ASP A 99 29.19 -2.22 -9.72
N CYS A 100 28.35 -1.36 -10.28
CA CYS A 100 26.96 -1.67 -10.61
C CYS A 100 26.84 -2.27 -12.01
N VAL A 101 26.83 -3.60 -12.08
CA VAL A 101 26.64 -4.36 -13.32
C VAL A 101 25.15 -4.66 -13.57
N CYS A 102 24.78 -4.94 -14.82
CA CYS A 102 23.42 -5.38 -15.11
C CYS A 102 23.15 -6.74 -14.44
N ILE A 103 21.92 -6.96 -13.97
CA ILE A 103 21.53 -8.22 -13.34
C ILE A 103 21.87 -9.37 -14.30
N PRO A 104 22.63 -10.41 -13.87
CA PRO A 104 23.07 -11.46 -14.78
C PRO A 104 21.95 -12.47 -15.09
N ASN A 105 21.14 -12.82 -14.09
CA ASN A 105 20.08 -13.81 -14.19
C ASN A 105 18.83 -13.31 -13.48
N CYS A 106 17.68 -13.43 -14.14
CA CYS A 106 16.38 -13.12 -13.56
C CYS A 106 15.60 -14.41 -13.28
N PRO A 107 14.76 -14.43 -12.23
CA PRO A 107 13.86 -15.54 -11.98
C PRO A 107 12.85 -15.69 -13.13
N VAL A 108 12.50 -16.93 -13.43
CA VAL A 108 11.48 -17.27 -14.41
C VAL A 108 10.17 -17.49 -13.66
N GLU A 109 9.22 -16.58 -13.84
CA GLU A 109 7.91 -16.73 -13.21
C GLU A 109 7.03 -17.68 -14.03
N THR A 110 6.48 -18.67 -13.33
CA THR A 110 5.55 -19.66 -13.91
C THR A 110 4.10 -19.19 -13.81
N GLU A 111 3.78 -18.33 -12.83
CA GLU A 111 2.45 -17.76 -12.63
C GLU A 111 2.21 -16.59 -13.58
N SER A 112 1.09 -16.61 -14.31
CA SER A 112 0.71 -15.54 -15.25
C SER A 112 0.60 -14.16 -14.57
N ARG A 113 0.17 -14.12 -13.30
CA ARG A 113 0.04 -12.87 -12.52
C ARG A 113 1.39 -12.21 -12.17
N ARG A 114 2.48 -12.98 -12.14
CA ARG A 114 3.83 -12.49 -11.79
C ARG A 114 4.66 -12.08 -13.00
N LYS A 115 4.19 -12.43 -14.20
CA LYS A 115 4.69 -11.87 -15.46
C LYS A 115 4.33 -10.39 -15.56
N VAL A 116 4.87 -9.72 -16.57
CA VAL A 116 4.60 -8.30 -16.82
C VAL A 116 4.33 -8.04 -18.29
N CYS A 117 3.46 -7.08 -18.56
CA CYS A 117 3.27 -6.52 -19.90
C CYS A 117 4.06 -5.23 -20.03
N SER A 118 4.81 -5.09 -21.12
CA SER A 118 5.60 -3.89 -21.41
C SER A 118 4.83 -2.86 -22.22
N ASN A 119 5.37 -1.64 -22.29
CA ASN A 119 4.89 -0.57 -23.17
C ASN A 119 4.95 -0.90 -24.68
N HIS A 120 5.55 -2.03 -25.06
CA HIS A 120 5.56 -2.57 -26.42
C HIS A 120 4.47 -3.64 -26.65
N ASN A 121 3.58 -3.84 -25.68
CA ASN A 121 2.56 -4.91 -25.68
C ASN A 121 3.18 -6.31 -25.78
N GLU A 122 4.39 -6.48 -25.25
CA GLU A 122 5.09 -7.76 -25.15
C GLU A 122 5.05 -8.27 -23.71
N THR A 123 4.79 -9.57 -23.54
CA THR A 123 4.78 -10.24 -22.24
C THR A 123 6.17 -10.72 -21.87
N TRP A 124 6.62 -10.38 -20.66
CA TRP A 124 7.93 -10.74 -20.13
C TRP A 124 7.79 -11.68 -18.94
N THR A 125 8.83 -12.48 -18.71
CA THR A 125 8.84 -13.53 -17.68
C THR A 125 8.78 -12.97 -16.27
N SER A 126 9.32 -11.78 -16.03
CA SER A 126 9.34 -11.10 -14.74
C SER A 126 9.62 -9.61 -14.95
N ASP A 127 9.31 -8.80 -13.95
CA ASP A 127 9.74 -7.41 -13.83
C ASP A 127 11.27 -7.26 -13.90
N CYS A 128 12.01 -8.18 -13.26
CA CYS A 128 13.47 -8.26 -13.36
C CYS A 128 13.95 -8.28 -14.82
N ALA A 129 13.31 -9.08 -15.67
CA ALA A 129 13.73 -9.23 -17.06
C ALA A 129 13.59 -7.94 -17.88
N ILE A 130 12.60 -7.10 -17.59
CA ILE A 130 12.43 -5.77 -18.19
C ILE A 130 13.60 -4.86 -17.78
N TYR A 131 13.88 -4.77 -16.48
CA TYR A 131 14.94 -3.91 -15.97
C TYR A 131 16.32 -4.36 -16.43
N GLN A 132 16.56 -5.68 -16.47
CA GLN A 132 17.76 -6.26 -17.07
C GLN A 132 17.90 -5.83 -18.53
N GLN A 133 16.84 -5.98 -19.33
CA GLN A 133 16.88 -5.62 -20.75
C GLN A 133 17.20 -4.14 -20.97
N ARG A 134 16.56 -3.27 -20.19
CA ARG A 134 16.82 -1.82 -20.20
C ARG A 134 18.29 -1.54 -19.89
N CYS A 135 18.83 -2.14 -18.83
CA CYS A 135 20.23 -1.99 -18.46
C CYS A 135 21.20 -2.46 -19.55
N LEU A 136 20.96 -3.63 -20.15
CA LEU A 136 21.79 -4.17 -21.22
C LEU A 136 21.80 -3.25 -22.45
N CYS A 137 20.63 -2.72 -22.82
CA CYS A 137 20.50 -1.80 -23.94
C CYS A 137 21.09 -0.41 -23.65
N ASP A 138 21.03 0.04 -22.41
CA ASP A 138 21.70 1.28 -21.98
C ASP A 138 23.23 1.16 -22.04
N LYS A 139 23.79 -0.01 -21.67
CA LYS A 139 25.24 -0.28 -21.76
C LYS A 139 25.71 -0.65 -23.18
N GLY A 140 24.80 -0.92 -24.12
CA GLY A 140 25.14 -1.37 -25.47
C GLY A 140 25.69 -2.79 -25.54
N ASP A 141 25.26 -3.67 -24.62
CA ASP A 141 25.65 -5.08 -24.57
C ASP A 141 25.08 -5.86 -25.76
N ASP A 142 25.80 -6.86 -26.24
CA ASP A 142 25.38 -7.75 -27.34
C ASP A 142 24.07 -8.51 -27.05
N LYS A 143 23.75 -8.72 -25.76
CA LYS A 143 22.49 -9.33 -25.31
C LYS A 143 21.29 -8.38 -25.41
N CYS A 144 21.49 -7.13 -25.80
CA CYS A 144 20.40 -6.22 -26.06
C CYS A 144 19.56 -6.71 -27.25
N LYS A 145 18.24 -6.89 -27.07
CA LYS A 145 17.32 -7.34 -28.13
C LYS A 145 17.07 -6.28 -29.21
N GLY A 146 17.50 -5.03 -28.98
CA GLY A 146 17.39 -3.94 -29.93
C GLY A 146 17.28 -2.56 -29.27
N PRO A 147 17.53 -1.48 -30.03
CA PRO A 147 17.52 -0.11 -29.51
C PRO A 147 16.16 0.36 -28.99
N GLN A 148 15.05 -0.25 -29.47
CA GLN A 148 13.71 0.05 -28.98
C GLN A 148 13.54 -0.27 -27.49
N TYR A 149 14.29 -1.25 -26.97
CA TYR A 149 14.22 -1.66 -25.57
C TYR A 149 15.04 -0.77 -24.63
N LYS A 150 15.66 0.30 -25.12
CA LYS A 150 16.38 1.26 -24.28
C LYS A 150 15.43 1.99 -23.29
N HIS A 151 14.18 2.18 -23.69
CA HIS A 151 13.15 2.82 -22.87
C HIS A 151 12.00 1.88 -22.52
N VAL A 152 12.26 0.56 -22.57
CA VAL A 152 11.27 -0.43 -22.16
C VAL A 152 10.97 -0.28 -20.67
N HIS A 153 9.68 -0.31 -20.36
CA HIS A 153 9.18 -0.27 -19.00
C HIS A 153 7.94 -1.14 -18.87
N ILE A 154 7.58 -1.45 -17.64
CA ILE A 154 6.39 -2.21 -17.30
C ILE A 154 5.19 -1.28 -17.48
N GLU A 155 4.21 -1.71 -18.26
CA GLU A 155 2.91 -1.04 -18.36
C GLU A 155 2.00 -1.52 -17.22
N TYR A 156 1.93 -2.84 -17.01
CA TYR A 156 1.17 -3.44 -15.91
C TYR A 156 1.64 -4.86 -15.56
N TYR A 157 1.24 -5.34 -14.38
CA TYR A 157 1.52 -6.70 -13.92
C TYR A 157 0.50 -7.71 -14.45
N GLY A 158 0.99 -8.86 -14.89
CA GLY A 158 0.26 -9.89 -15.60
C GLY A 158 0.75 -10.08 -17.04
N GLU A 159 0.16 -11.05 -17.74
CA GLU A 159 0.40 -11.22 -19.18
C GLU A 159 -0.28 -10.12 -20.00
N CYS A 160 0.28 -9.82 -21.17
CA CYS A 160 -0.35 -8.89 -22.10
C CYS A 160 -1.72 -9.41 -22.52
N ARG A 161 -2.72 -8.54 -22.50
CA ARG A 161 -4.10 -8.86 -22.81
C ARG A 161 -4.73 -7.69 -23.54
N ASP A 162 -5.74 -7.99 -24.33
CA ASP A 162 -6.54 -6.95 -24.96
C ASP A 162 -7.39 -6.25 -23.89
N MET A 163 -7.20 -4.94 -23.75
CA MET A 163 -7.92 -4.12 -22.78
C MET A 163 -8.94 -3.26 -23.51
N PRO A 164 -10.20 -3.25 -23.06
CA PRO A 164 -11.20 -2.38 -23.67
C PRO A 164 -10.82 -0.91 -23.48
N GLU A 165 -11.24 -0.06 -24.42
CA GLU A 165 -11.13 1.37 -24.25
C GLU A 165 -12.05 1.85 -23.12
N CYS A 166 -11.58 2.85 -22.36
CA CYS A 166 -12.39 3.46 -21.30
C CYS A 166 -13.51 4.30 -21.93
N THR A 167 -14.76 3.91 -21.67
CA THR A 167 -15.93 4.64 -22.17
C THR A 167 -16.10 5.96 -21.43
N LYS A 168 -16.86 6.89 -22.01
CA LYS A 168 -17.12 8.20 -21.39
C LYS A 168 -17.91 8.06 -20.08
N GLU A 169 -18.81 7.09 -20.04
CA GLU A 169 -19.64 6.78 -18.89
C GLU A 169 -18.79 6.19 -17.74
N GLU A 170 -17.86 5.28 -18.05
CA GLU A 170 -16.92 4.74 -17.06
C GLU A 170 -15.98 5.82 -16.54
N MET A 171 -15.44 6.66 -17.43
CA MET A 171 -14.55 7.76 -17.06
C MET A 171 -15.26 8.79 -16.17
N ALA A 172 -16.54 9.09 -16.43
CA ALA A 172 -17.30 10.03 -15.61
C ALA A 172 -17.56 9.53 -14.18
N ASP A 173 -17.56 8.21 -13.93
CA ASP A 173 -17.68 7.64 -12.58
C ASP A 173 -16.31 7.34 -11.93
N PHE A 174 -15.25 7.25 -12.73
CA PHE A 174 -13.92 6.86 -12.27
C PHE A 174 -13.36 7.71 -11.12
N PRO A 175 -13.40 9.07 -11.16
CA PRO A 175 -12.93 9.91 -10.06
C PRO A 175 -13.58 9.55 -8.71
N ARG A 176 -14.89 9.28 -8.73
CA ARG A 176 -15.68 8.88 -7.54
C ARG A 176 -15.22 7.54 -6.98
N ARG A 177 -15.02 6.54 -7.84
CA ARG A 177 -14.55 5.23 -7.41
C ARG A 177 -13.12 5.28 -6.90
N MET A 178 -12.26 6.08 -7.54
CA MET A 178 -10.87 6.25 -7.14
C MET A 178 -10.73 6.83 -5.73
N ARG A 179 -11.42 7.94 -5.42
CA ARG A 179 -11.40 8.52 -4.06
C ARG A 179 -12.00 7.61 -2.99
N ASP A 180 -13.06 6.84 -3.31
CA ASP A 180 -13.60 5.84 -2.39
C ASP A 180 -12.61 4.69 -2.17
N TRP A 181 -11.92 4.25 -3.23
CA TRP A 181 -10.88 3.23 -3.16
C TRP A 181 -9.70 3.71 -2.30
N LEU A 182 -9.17 4.92 -2.54
CA LEU A 182 -8.09 5.51 -1.74
C LEU A 182 -8.40 5.55 -0.25
N PHE A 183 -9.61 5.99 0.12
CA PHE A 183 -10.03 6.00 1.52
C PHE A 183 -10.09 4.58 2.12
N ASN A 184 -10.59 3.60 1.38
CA ASN A 184 -10.63 2.22 1.86
C ASN A 184 -9.23 1.60 2.02
N ILE A 185 -8.28 1.94 1.14
CA ILE A 185 -6.88 1.52 1.29
C ILE A 185 -6.27 2.16 2.52
N MET A 186 -6.44 3.47 2.70
CA MET A 186 -5.95 4.18 3.89
C MET A 186 -6.46 3.53 5.19
N ARG A 187 -7.76 3.17 5.24
CA ARG A 187 -8.35 2.47 6.37
C ARG A 187 -7.75 1.07 6.59
N ASP A 188 -7.57 0.28 5.53
CA ASP A 188 -6.96 -1.06 5.64
C ASP A 188 -5.52 -0.99 6.15
N LEU A 189 -4.75 0.01 5.72
CA LEU A 189 -3.40 0.26 6.24
C LEU A 189 -3.42 0.70 7.71
N ALA A 190 -4.40 1.53 8.11
CA ALA A 190 -4.58 1.92 9.51
C ALA A 190 -4.91 0.71 10.41
N ASP A 191 -5.80 -0.18 9.95
CA ASP A 191 -6.17 -1.42 10.64
C ASP A 191 -4.96 -2.36 10.81
N ARG A 192 -4.06 -2.41 9.83
CA ARG A 192 -2.82 -3.20 9.86
C ARG A 192 -1.66 -2.53 10.60
N GLN A 193 -1.84 -1.30 11.08
CA GLN A 193 -0.81 -0.50 11.74
C GLN A 193 0.39 -0.18 10.84
N GLU A 194 0.13 -0.01 9.53
CA GLU A 194 1.14 0.29 8.51
C GLU A 194 1.23 1.81 8.21
N LEU A 195 0.37 2.64 8.81
CA LEU A 195 0.43 4.10 8.69
C LEU A 195 1.33 4.73 9.77
N THR A 196 2.02 5.81 9.40
CA THR A 196 2.73 6.66 10.37
C THR A 196 1.75 7.34 11.33
N PRO A 197 2.19 7.80 12.52
CA PRO A 197 1.32 8.50 13.46
C PRO A 197 0.61 9.72 12.85
N HIS A 198 1.28 10.43 11.93
CA HIS A 198 0.72 11.58 11.20
C HIS A 198 -0.45 11.15 10.31
N TYR A 199 -0.24 10.16 9.44
CA TYR A 199 -1.28 9.68 8.53
C TYR A 199 -2.42 8.95 9.26
N LEU A 200 -2.15 8.30 10.39
CA LEU A 200 -3.19 7.72 11.25
C LEU A 200 -4.12 8.80 11.82
N ASN A 201 -3.61 9.99 12.13
CA ASN A 201 -4.46 11.09 12.58
C ASN A 201 -5.34 11.64 11.44
N LEU A 202 -4.79 11.74 10.22
CA LEU A 202 -5.54 12.09 9.02
C LEU A 202 -6.67 11.09 8.74
N GLU A 203 -6.41 9.80 8.91
CA GLU A 203 -7.42 8.74 8.76
C GLU A 203 -8.55 8.88 9.80
N ARG A 204 -8.23 9.07 11.08
CA ARG A 204 -9.24 9.25 12.14
C ARG A 204 -10.12 10.48 11.91
N GLU A 205 -9.51 11.56 11.43
CA GLU A 205 -10.23 12.76 11.02
C GLU A 205 -11.20 12.46 9.86
N ALA A 206 -10.74 11.70 8.86
CA ALA A 206 -11.52 11.27 7.70
C ALA A 206 -12.72 10.37 8.07
N GLU A 207 -12.61 9.55 9.12
CA GLU A 207 -13.75 8.79 9.64
C GLU A 207 -14.78 9.68 10.34
N SER A 208 -14.31 10.67 11.09
CA SER A 208 -15.16 11.55 11.91
C SER A 208 -15.86 12.65 11.11
N ASN A 209 -15.27 13.10 10.00
CA ASN A 209 -15.76 14.20 9.19
C ASN A 209 -15.92 13.79 7.72
N MET A 210 -17.17 13.71 7.27
CA MET A 210 -17.51 13.33 5.88
C MET A 210 -16.94 14.27 4.82
N THR A 211 -16.71 15.56 5.11
CA THR A 211 -16.14 16.49 4.13
C THR A 211 -14.66 16.22 3.92
N ARG A 212 -13.93 15.90 4.99
CA ARG A 212 -12.49 15.59 4.95
C ARG A 212 -12.17 14.15 4.58
N ARG A 213 -13.19 13.27 4.53
CA ARG A 213 -13.04 11.83 4.24
C ARG A 213 -12.13 11.56 3.05
N TRP A 214 -12.47 12.18 1.92
CA TRP A 214 -11.79 11.92 0.66
C TRP A 214 -10.58 12.82 0.47
N THR A 215 -10.64 14.05 1.00
CA THR A 215 -9.55 15.02 0.99
C THR A 215 -8.32 14.48 1.71
N ASN A 216 -8.48 13.97 2.93
CA ASN A 216 -7.36 13.43 3.71
C ASN A 216 -6.75 12.18 3.06
N ALA A 217 -7.58 11.28 2.51
CA ALA A 217 -7.09 10.10 1.79
C ALA A 217 -6.34 10.47 0.50
N ALA A 218 -6.83 11.49 -0.23
CA ALA A 218 -6.17 11.99 -1.43
C ALA A 218 -4.83 12.66 -1.12
N ILE A 219 -4.75 13.47 -0.05
CA ILE A 219 -3.51 14.08 0.43
C ILE A 219 -2.51 13.00 0.85
N TRP A 220 -2.92 12.06 1.71
CA TRP A 220 -2.06 10.96 2.14
C TRP A 220 -1.48 10.21 0.96
N LYS A 221 -2.32 9.83 -0.01
CA LYS A 221 -1.81 9.08 -1.16
C LYS A 221 -0.87 9.91 -2.02
N PHE A 222 -1.15 11.20 -2.22
CA PHE A 222 -0.25 12.09 -2.93
C PHE A 222 1.13 12.15 -2.25
N CYS A 223 1.16 12.37 -0.93
CA CYS A 223 2.39 12.43 -0.15
C CYS A 223 3.16 11.09 -0.09
N GLU A 224 2.45 9.96 -0.18
CA GLU A 224 3.08 8.64 -0.27
C GLU A 224 3.72 8.41 -1.65
N LEU A 225 3.15 9.00 -2.71
CA LEU A 225 3.65 8.89 -4.08
C LEU A 225 4.76 9.89 -4.38
N ASP A 226 4.70 11.12 -3.86
CA ASP A 226 5.76 12.13 -3.92
C ASP A 226 6.94 11.65 -3.08
N GLY A 227 7.83 10.90 -3.74
CA GLY A 227 8.87 10.12 -3.09
C GLY A 227 10.05 10.97 -2.63
N HIS A 228 11.22 10.36 -2.48
CA HIS A 228 12.43 11.10 -2.15
C HIS A 228 13.27 11.42 -3.40
N PRO A 229 13.72 12.68 -3.59
CA PRO A 229 13.37 13.85 -2.78
C PRO A 229 11.96 14.38 -3.09
N PRO A 230 11.20 14.84 -2.07
CA PRO A 230 9.85 15.34 -2.30
C PRO A 230 9.92 16.65 -3.07
N ASP A 231 9.31 16.68 -4.25
CA ASP A 231 9.32 17.84 -5.15
C ASP A 231 7.94 18.50 -5.31
N ARG A 232 6.95 18.06 -4.51
CA ARG A 232 5.55 18.50 -4.52
C ARG A 232 4.87 18.21 -5.85
N SER A 233 5.35 17.23 -6.58
CA SER A 233 4.77 16.74 -7.81
C SER A 233 4.96 15.23 -7.90
N VAL A 234 3.98 14.54 -8.48
CA VAL A 234 4.08 13.10 -8.71
C VAL A 234 4.39 12.86 -10.17
N SER A 235 5.56 12.30 -10.46
CA SER A 235 5.97 11.94 -11.81
C SER A 235 5.28 10.66 -12.30
N ARG A 236 5.36 10.40 -13.60
CA ARG A 236 4.89 9.12 -14.19
C ARG A 236 5.49 7.87 -13.54
N HIS A 237 6.75 7.94 -13.08
CA HIS A 237 7.41 6.82 -12.42
C HIS A 237 6.86 6.61 -11.01
N GLU A 238 6.53 7.68 -10.30
CA GLU A 238 5.96 7.62 -8.96
C GLU A 238 4.51 7.16 -8.96
N LEU A 239 3.76 7.34 -10.05
CA LEU A 239 2.41 6.76 -10.22
C LEU A 239 2.42 5.24 -10.39
N PHE A 240 3.59 4.63 -10.64
CA PHE A 240 3.70 3.21 -10.95
C PHE A 240 3.03 2.28 -9.91
N PRO A 241 3.17 2.48 -8.58
CA PRO A 241 2.56 1.63 -7.55
C PRO A 241 1.04 1.60 -7.57
N ILE A 242 0.37 2.63 -8.12
CA ILE A 242 -1.08 2.63 -8.29
C ILE A 242 -1.52 2.26 -9.70
N ARG A 243 -0.75 2.63 -10.73
CA ARG A 243 -1.10 2.35 -12.13
C ARG A 243 -0.92 0.87 -12.46
N ALA A 244 0.30 0.36 -12.38
CA ALA A 244 0.66 -0.95 -12.93
C ALA A 244 -0.05 -2.14 -12.25
N PRO A 245 -0.28 -2.15 -10.91
CA PRO A 245 -1.00 -3.24 -10.27
C PRO A 245 -2.51 -3.25 -10.56
N LEU A 246 -3.11 -2.08 -10.84
CA LEU A 246 -4.56 -1.93 -10.99
C LEU A 246 -5.03 -1.86 -12.43
N MET A 247 -4.15 -1.54 -13.39
CA MET A 247 -4.53 -1.39 -14.80
C MET A 247 -5.14 -2.69 -15.40
N SER A 248 -4.72 -3.85 -14.89
CA SER A 248 -5.33 -5.13 -15.26
C SER A 248 -6.69 -5.41 -14.58
N LEU A 249 -7.18 -4.52 -13.73
CA LEU A 249 -8.50 -4.60 -13.10
C LEU A 249 -9.38 -3.41 -13.50
N GLU A 250 -8.76 -2.29 -13.83
CA GLU A 250 -9.39 -0.99 -14.10
C GLU A 250 -8.72 -0.34 -15.32
N HIS A 251 -9.24 -0.61 -16.52
CA HIS A 251 -8.68 -0.10 -17.79
C HIS A 251 -8.70 1.43 -17.90
N CYS A 252 -9.56 2.09 -17.12
CA CYS A 252 -9.67 3.54 -17.08
C CYS A 252 -8.56 4.23 -16.26
N ILE A 253 -7.76 3.51 -15.46
CA ILE A 253 -6.77 4.15 -14.57
C ILE A 253 -5.70 4.93 -15.35
N ALA A 254 -5.21 4.37 -16.44
CA ALA A 254 -4.21 4.98 -17.29
C ALA A 254 -4.70 6.30 -17.91
N PRO A 255 -5.80 6.31 -18.70
CA PRO A 255 -6.32 7.54 -19.28
C PRO A 255 -6.82 8.53 -18.23
N PHE A 256 -7.27 8.07 -17.06
CA PHE A 256 -7.62 8.95 -15.95
C PHE A 256 -6.40 9.70 -15.43
N LEU A 257 -5.33 8.98 -15.05
CA LEU A 257 -4.09 9.61 -14.55
C LEU A 257 -3.45 10.53 -15.59
N ASP A 258 -3.47 10.12 -16.87
CA ASP A 258 -2.98 10.97 -17.97
C ASP A 258 -3.82 12.24 -18.14
N SER A 259 -5.13 12.20 -17.82
CA SER A 259 -6.00 13.38 -17.88
C SER A 259 -5.85 14.33 -16.69
N CYS A 260 -5.20 13.89 -15.60
CA CYS A 260 -4.93 14.72 -14.45
C CYS A 260 -3.79 15.71 -14.70
N ASP A 261 -2.87 15.42 -15.62
CA ASP A 261 -1.77 16.29 -16.05
C ASP A 261 -2.29 17.33 -17.05
N ILE A 262 -2.73 18.49 -16.55
CA ILE A 262 -3.49 19.47 -17.35
C ILE A 262 -2.56 20.25 -18.30
N ASP A 263 -1.31 20.47 -17.88
CA ASP A 263 -0.31 21.21 -18.65
C ASP A 263 0.64 20.29 -19.45
N ASP A 264 0.42 18.97 -19.42
CA ASP A 264 1.17 17.92 -20.13
C ASP A 264 2.68 17.98 -19.85
N ASN A 265 3.04 18.30 -18.60
CA ASN A 265 4.43 18.39 -18.17
C ASN A 265 4.98 17.06 -17.62
N HIS A 266 4.17 16.00 -17.65
CA HIS A 266 4.42 14.64 -17.16
C HIS A 266 4.57 14.52 -15.64
N ARG A 267 4.03 15.49 -14.91
CA ARG A 267 3.96 15.54 -13.45
C ARG A 267 2.58 16.00 -13.03
N ILE A 268 2.12 15.51 -11.89
CA ILE A 268 0.83 15.88 -11.32
C ILE A 268 1.10 16.64 -10.03
N THR A 269 0.69 17.89 -9.96
CA THR A 269 0.72 18.67 -8.72
C THR A 269 -0.43 18.29 -7.80
N ILE A 270 -0.35 18.64 -6.51
CA ILE A 270 -1.44 18.37 -5.55
C ILE A 270 -2.76 19.01 -5.98
N LYS A 271 -2.72 20.16 -6.67
CA LYS A 271 -3.91 20.87 -7.17
C LYS A 271 -4.54 20.18 -8.37
N GLU A 272 -3.71 19.62 -9.25
CA GLU A 272 -4.18 18.81 -10.38
C GLU A 272 -4.80 17.51 -9.88
N TRP A 273 -4.12 16.83 -8.94
CA TRP A 273 -4.63 15.64 -8.28
C TRP A 273 -5.99 15.87 -7.61
N ALA A 274 -6.09 16.95 -6.84
CA ALA A 274 -7.32 17.42 -6.21
C ALA A 274 -8.48 17.56 -7.19
N LYS A 275 -8.24 18.33 -8.25
CA LYS A 275 -9.22 18.65 -9.28
C LYS A 275 -9.65 17.40 -10.06
N CYS A 276 -8.70 16.51 -10.34
CA CYS A 276 -8.93 15.24 -11.02
C CYS A 276 -9.83 14.30 -10.20
N LEU A 277 -9.71 14.35 -8.86
CA LEU A 277 -10.57 13.60 -7.93
C LEU A 277 -11.88 14.31 -7.56
N GLU A 278 -12.22 15.40 -8.26
CA GLU A 278 -13.42 16.20 -8.02
C GLU A 278 -13.52 16.73 -6.57
N LEU A 279 -12.37 17.10 -5.99
CA LEU A 279 -12.28 17.67 -4.65
C LEU A 279 -12.20 19.20 -4.71
N GLN A 280 -12.63 19.85 -3.62
CA GLN A 280 -12.57 21.30 -3.51
C GLN A 280 -11.12 21.74 -3.24
N GLU A 281 -10.56 22.57 -4.12
CA GLU A 281 -9.16 23.00 -4.04
C GLU A 281 -8.85 23.80 -2.77
N ASP A 282 -9.82 24.52 -2.21
CA ASP A 282 -9.68 25.30 -0.98
C ASP A 282 -9.61 24.45 0.28
N GLU A 283 -10.02 23.19 0.22
CA GLU A 283 -9.88 22.23 1.32
C GLU A 283 -8.54 21.47 1.29
N ILE A 284 -7.74 21.63 0.22
CA ILE A 284 -6.52 20.87 0.00
C ILE A 284 -5.32 21.72 0.39
N GLU A 285 -4.96 21.57 1.66
CA GLU A 285 -3.69 22.03 2.21
C GLU A 285 -2.65 20.92 2.05
N ASP A 286 -1.44 21.29 1.62
CA ASP A 286 -0.28 20.39 1.63
C ASP A 286 0.04 20.05 3.09
N ARG A 287 -0.41 18.86 3.52
CA ARG A 287 -0.25 18.32 4.87
C ARG A 287 0.61 17.06 4.84
N CYS A 288 1.60 16.99 3.94
CA CYS A 288 2.56 15.90 3.94
C CYS A 288 3.37 15.87 5.24
N GLU A 289 3.79 14.67 5.66
CA GLU A 289 4.70 14.52 6.80
C GLU A 289 6.05 15.12 6.41
N GLU A 290 6.51 16.14 7.14
CA GLU A 290 7.87 16.66 6.96
C GLU A 290 8.85 15.60 7.46
N ILE A 291 9.60 14.98 6.55
CA ILE A 291 10.72 14.11 6.90
C ILE A 291 11.84 15.03 7.40
N THR A 292 11.81 15.39 8.68
CA THR A 292 13.01 15.91 9.35
C THR A 292 14.01 14.77 9.34
N GLU A 293 15.07 14.89 8.53
CA GLU A 293 16.26 14.08 8.77
C GLU A 293 16.62 14.23 10.25
N PRO A 294 16.84 13.14 10.99
CA PRO A 294 17.35 13.28 12.34
C PRO A 294 18.64 14.09 12.23
N ASP A 295 18.68 15.25 12.88
CA ASP A 295 19.93 15.98 13.11
C ASP A 295 20.98 14.92 13.47
N GLU A 296 22.04 14.82 12.67
CA GLU A 296 23.30 14.20 13.11
C GLU A 296 23.82 15.06 14.26
N GLY A 297 23.21 14.87 15.43
CA GLY A 297 23.48 15.60 16.66
C GLY A 297 24.68 14.99 17.36
N GLU A 298 25.74 15.80 17.39
CA GLU A 298 26.89 15.85 18.32
C GLU A 298 27.74 14.57 18.56
#